data_AF-A0A7J9J4I6-F1
#
_entry.id   AF-A0A7J9J4I6-F1
#
_cell.length_a   1.000
_cell.length_b   1.000
_cell.length_c   1.000
_cell.angle_alpha   90.00
_cell.angle_beta   90.00
_cell.angle_gamma   90.00
#
_symmetry.space_group_name_H-M   'P 1'
#
loop_
_entity.id
_entity.type
_entity.pdbx_description
1 polymer ?
#
loop_
_entity_poly.entity_id
_entity_poly.type
_entity_poly.pdbx_seq_one_letter_code
_entity_poly.pdbx_strand_id
1 'polypeptide(L)'
;FATEQGGLSADVIKKAFNATEEEFLHLVKQSLPVRPQIASVGSCCLVGAISNDVLYVANLGDSRAVLGKRVSEDKKNKVVAERLSTDHNVGVEEVRKEVEALHPDDSHVVVYTRGVWRIKGIIQ
;
A
#
# COMPACT_ATOMS: atom_id res chain seq x y z
N PHE A 1 -4.94 -14.99 -13.53
CA PHE A 1 -3.90 -14.02 -13.97
C PHE A 1 -2.51 -14.62 -14.20
N ALA A 2 -1.80 -15.13 -13.17
CA ALA A 2 -0.42 -15.61 -13.37
C ALA A 2 -0.32 -16.79 -14.36
N THR A 3 -1.24 -17.76 -14.24
CA THR A 3 -1.36 -18.88 -15.19
C THR A 3 -1.68 -18.41 -16.62
N GLU A 4 -2.49 -17.37 -16.78
CA GLU A 4 -2.86 -16.81 -18.10
C GLU A 4 -1.69 -16.08 -18.78
N GLN A 5 -0.80 -15.46 -18.00
CA GLN A 5 0.34 -14.67 -18.51
C GLN A 5 1.67 -15.41 -18.44
N GLY A 6 1.66 -16.70 -18.12
CA GLY A 6 2.87 -17.54 -18.11
C GLY A 6 3.82 -17.27 -16.92
N GLY A 7 3.34 -16.65 -15.84
CA GLY A 7 4.13 -16.42 -14.64
C GLY A 7 3.73 -15.19 -13.85
N LEU A 8 4.54 -14.87 -12.83
CA LEU A 8 4.36 -13.68 -12.03
C LEU A 8 5.00 -12.46 -12.71
N SER A 9 4.28 -11.35 -12.73
CA SER A 9 4.77 -10.07 -13.26
C SER A 9 4.13 -8.92 -12.49
N ALA A 10 4.68 -7.71 -12.63
CA ALA A 10 4.07 -6.52 -12.05
C ALA A 10 2.62 -6.32 -12.52
N ASP A 11 2.34 -6.59 -13.80
CA ASP A 11 0.99 -6.44 -14.37
C ASP A 11 0.02 -7.51 -13.88
N VAL A 12 0.49 -8.74 -13.66
CA VAL A 12 -0.31 -9.80 -13.02
C VAL A 12 -0.71 -9.39 -11.60
N ILE A 13 0.24 -8.84 -10.83
CA ILE A 13 -0.04 -8.37 -9.47
C ILE A 13 -1.01 -7.18 -9.50
N LYS A 14 -0.79 -6.19 -10.37
CA LYS A 14 -1.73 -5.06 -10.54
C LYS A 14 -3.14 -5.52 -10.88
N LYS A 15 -3.30 -6.47 -11.81
CA LYS A 15 -4.61 -7.06 -12.16
C LYS A 15 -5.26 -7.75 -10.97
N ALA A 16 -4.48 -8.48 -10.16
CA ALA A 16 -4.99 -9.13 -8.96
C ALA A 16 -5.50 -8.11 -7.93
N PHE A 17 -4.74 -7.05 -7.68
CA PHE A 17 -5.16 -5.96 -6.79
C PHE A 17 -6.43 -5.28 -7.30
N ASN A 18 -6.48 -4.93 -8.59
CA ASN A 18 -7.65 -4.27 -9.17
C ASN A 18 -8.91 -5.15 -9.08
N ALA A 19 -8.80 -6.43 -9.44
CA ALA A 19 -9.93 -7.37 -9.35
C ALA A 19 -10.42 -7.53 -7.90
N THR A 20 -9.50 -7.58 -6.92
CA THR A 20 -9.85 -7.66 -5.49
C THR A 20 -10.63 -6.43 -5.03
N GLU A 21 -10.18 -5.23 -5.42
CA GLU A 21 -10.86 -3.98 -5.08
C GLU A 21 -12.23 -3.87 -5.75
N GLU A 22 -12.34 -4.23 -7.03
CA GLU A 22 -13.61 -4.25 -7.76
C GLU A 22 -14.64 -5.18 -7.10
N GLU A 23 -14.21 -6.38 -6.69
CA GLU A 23 -15.07 -7.34 -5.99
C GLU A 23 -15.47 -6.83 -4.60
N PHE A 24 -14.53 -6.22 -3.85
CA PHE A 24 -14.85 -5.60 -2.56
C PHE A 24 -15.86 -4.46 -2.71
N LEU A 25 -15.70 -3.57 -3.69
CA LEU A 25 -16.66 -2.51 -3.99
C LEU A 25 -18.05 -3.06 -4.35
N HIS A 26 -18.11 -4.17 -5.08
CA HIS A 26 -19.37 -4.84 -5.37
C HIS A 26 -20.04 -5.36 -4.08
N LEU A 27 -19.25 -6.01 -3.22
CA LEU A 27 -19.70 -6.53 -1.93
C LEU A 27 -20.20 -5.41 -1.00
N VAL A 28 -19.50 -4.28 -0.96
CA VAL A 28 -19.91 -3.08 -0.20
C VAL A 28 -21.27 -2.58 -0.69
N LYS A 29 -21.45 -2.41 -2.01
CA LYS A 29 -22.72 -1.93 -2.59
C LYS A 29 -23.91 -2.83 -2.24
N GLN A 30 -23.72 -4.16 -2.30
CA GLN A 30 -24.76 -5.12 -1.95
C GLN A 30 -25.06 -5.15 -0.45
N SER A 31 -24.02 -5.04 0.38
CA SER A 31 -24.13 -5.19 1.84
C SER A 31 -24.58 -3.90 2.52
N LEU A 32 -24.42 -2.73 1.89
CA LEU A 32 -24.64 -1.42 2.49
C LEU A 32 -26.01 -1.26 3.21
N PRO A 33 -27.16 -1.71 2.66
CA PRO A 33 -28.46 -1.51 3.31
C PRO A 33 -28.61 -2.27 4.63
N VAL A 34 -27.92 -3.41 4.77
CA VAL A 34 -28.02 -4.30 5.93
C VAL A 34 -26.83 -4.12 6.87
N ARG A 35 -25.69 -3.66 6.34
CA ARG A 35 -24.41 -3.59 7.04
C ARG A 35 -23.65 -2.30 6.65
N PRO A 36 -24.13 -1.11 7.04
CA PRO A 36 -23.56 0.16 6.60
C PRO A 36 -22.11 0.38 7.02
N GLN A 37 -21.67 -0.20 8.14
CA GLN A 37 -20.29 -0.12 8.62
C GLN A 37 -19.26 -0.70 7.63
N ILE A 38 -19.69 -1.50 6.66
CA ILE A 38 -18.78 -2.02 5.64
C ILE A 38 -18.22 -0.92 4.73
N ALA A 39 -18.91 0.22 4.60
CA ALA A 39 -18.41 1.35 3.83
C ALA A 39 -17.30 2.13 4.55
N SER A 40 -17.09 1.87 5.85
CA SER A 40 -16.06 2.54 6.66
C SER A 40 -14.87 1.63 6.98
N VAL A 41 -14.82 0.41 6.43
CA VAL A 41 -13.66 -0.48 6.59
C VAL A 41 -12.76 -0.43 5.37
N GLY A 42 -11.47 -0.63 5.61
CA GLY A 42 -10.44 -0.77 4.60
C GLY A 42 -9.24 -1.48 5.21
N SER A 43 -8.25 -1.81 4.38
CA SER A 43 -7.02 -2.44 4.83
C SER A 43 -5.85 -2.01 3.96
N CYS A 44 -4.67 -1.89 4.57
CA CYS A 44 -3.44 -1.85 3.79
C CYS A 44 -3.14 -3.25 3.25
N CYS A 45 -2.55 -3.32 2.06
CA CYS A 45 -2.16 -4.58 1.45
C CYS A 45 -0.70 -4.53 1.01
N LEU A 46 0.13 -5.35 1.64
CA LEU A 46 1.53 -5.55 1.29
C LEU A 46 1.72 -7.00 0.84
N VAL A 47 2.18 -7.17 -0.39
CA VAL A 47 2.44 -8.49 -0.97
C VAL A 47 3.93 -8.64 -1.24
N GLY A 48 4.50 -9.74 -0.76
CA GLY A 48 5.81 -10.24 -1.13
C GLY A 48 5.66 -11.60 -1.79
N ALA A 49 6.20 -11.78 -2.99
CA ALA A 49 6.13 -13.03 -3.73
C ALA A 49 7.48 -13.35 -4.39
N ILE A 50 7.89 -14.61 -4.34
CA ILE A 50 9.16 -15.06 -4.93
C ILE A 50 8.84 -16.04 -6.05
N SER A 51 9.35 -15.78 -7.24
CA SER A 51 9.20 -16.65 -8.41
C SER A 51 10.44 -16.55 -9.29
N ASN A 52 10.99 -17.70 -9.69
CA ASN A 52 12.18 -17.78 -10.55
C ASN A 52 13.34 -16.89 -10.05
N ASP A 53 13.66 -17.00 -8.76
CA ASP A 53 14.70 -16.22 -8.08
C ASP A 53 14.50 -14.68 -8.09
N VAL A 54 13.30 -14.21 -8.43
CA VAL A 54 12.90 -12.80 -8.38
C VAL A 54 11.93 -12.57 -7.22
N LEU A 55 12.25 -11.61 -6.36
CA LEU A 55 11.34 -11.10 -5.33
C LEU A 55 10.52 -9.93 -5.88
N TYR A 56 9.20 -10.07 -5.85
CA TYR A 56 8.22 -9.05 -6.18
C TYR A 56 7.66 -8.48 -4.89
N VAL A 57 7.62 -7.14 -4.79
CA VAL A 57 6.99 -6.42 -3.69
C VAL A 57 5.96 -5.46 -4.26
N ALA A 58 4.73 -5.54 -3.78
CA ALA A 58 3.66 -4.59 -4.10
C ALA A 58 3.06 -4.05 -2.80
N ASN A 59 2.97 -2.73 -2.68
CA ASN A 59 2.48 -2.05 -1.48
C ASN A 59 1.31 -1.13 -1.83
N LEU A 60 0.21 -1.27 -1.11
CA LEU A 60 -0.96 -0.40 -1.13
C LEU A 60 -1.27 0.03 0.31
N GLY A 61 -0.75 1.19 0.70
CA GLY A 61 -0.93 1.75 2.05
C GLY A 61 0.39 1.98 2.78
N ASP A 62 0.34 2.06 4.11
CA ASP A 62 1.46 2.47 4.97
C ASP A 62 2.25 1.30 5.57
N SER A 63 1.94 0.07 5.17
CA SER A 63 2.76 -1.10 5.45
C SER A 63 4.13 -1.03 4.74
N ARG A 64 5.12 -1.78 5.26
CA ARG A 64 6.51 -1.70 4.77
C ARG A 64 7.18 -3.06 4.62
N ALA A 65 7.80 -3.29 3.46
CA ALA A 65 8.74 -4.39 3.23
C ALA A 65 10.18 -3.93 3.47
N VAL A 66 10.93 -4.72 4.23
CA VAL A 66 12.36 -4.49 4.51
C VAL A 66 13.12 -5.82 4.36
N LEU A 67 14.14 -5.83 3.53
CA LEU A 67 15.02 -6.97 3.28
C LEU A 67 16.25 -6.92 4.18
N GLY A 68 16.54 -8.01 4.88
CA GLY A 68 17.80 -8.19 5.57
C GLY A 68 18.86 -8.75 4.62
N LYS A 69 19.82 -7.94 4.19
CA LYS A 69 20.91 -8.34 3.30
C LYS A 69 22.18 -8.61 4.08
N ARG A 70 22.72 -9.83 3.98
CA ARG A 70 24.05 -10.15 4.52
C ARG A 70 25.12 -9.53 3.63
N VAL A 71 26.08 -8.82 4.22
CA VAL A 71 27.22 -8.23 3.49
C VAL A 71 28.47 -9.02 3.88
N SER A 72 29.06 -9.74 2.92
CA SER A 72 30.13 -10.72 3.15
C SER A 72 31.54 -10.15 3.15
N GLU A 73 31.71 -8.84 3.01
CA GLU A 73 33.05 -8.22 2.87
C GLU A 73 33.77 -8.03 4.21
N ASP A 74 33.06 -8.05 5.34
CA ASP A 74 33.67 -7.96 6.67
C ASP A 74 33.55 -9.28 7.44
N LYS A 75 34.60 -9.67 8.18
CA LYS A 75 34.67 -10.84 9.09
C LYS A 75 33.62 -10.85 10.22
N LYS A 76 32.67 -9.91 10.21
CA LYS A 76 31.53 -9.80 11.11
C LYS A 76 30.30 -9.96 10.24
N ASN A 77 29.52 -11.02 10.44
CA ASN A 77 28.24 -11.30 9.77
C ASN A 77 27.25 -10.13 9.91
N LYS A 78 27.45 -9.04 9.18
CA LYS A 78 26.68 -7.81 9.27
C LYS A 78 25.47 -7.94 8.34
N VAL A 79 24.29 -7.72 8.91
CA VAL A 79 23.04 -7.62 8.16
C VAL A 79 22.70 -6.15 8.01
N VAL A 80 22.45 -5.71 6.78
CA VAL A 80 21.95 -4.37 6.46
C VAL A 80 20.47 -4.47 6.14
N ALA A 81 19.68 -3.53 6.65
CA ALA A 81 18.27 -3.42 6.31
C ALA A 81 18.10 -2.58 5.05
N GLU A 82 17.51 -3.16 4.02
CA GLU A 82 17.22 -2.51 2.75
C GLU A 82 15.70 -2.38 2.60
N ARG A 83 15.20 -1.15 2.50
CA ARG A 83 13.77 -0.89 2.33
C ARG A 83 13.35 -1.22 0.90
N LEU A 84 12.31 -2.04 0.73
CA LEU A 84 11.81 -2.47 -0.58
C LEU A 84 10.49 -1.80 -0.99
N SER A 85 9.83 -1.06 -0.09
CA SER A 85 8.60 -0.34 -0.39
C SER A 85 8.60 1.08 0.17
N THR A 86 7.93 1.98 -0.53
CA THR A 86 7.60 3.33 -0.05
C THR A 86 6.27 3.26 0.69
N ASP A 87 6.19 3.85 1.89
CA ASP A 87 4.92 3.95 2.60
C ASP A 87 4.03 4.95 1.86
N HIS A 88 2.77 4.59 1.63
CA HIS A 88 1.79 5.48 1.03
C HIS A 88 0.95 6.15 2.13
N ASN A 89 1.46 7.23 2.70
CA ASN A 89 0.76 8.06 3.68
C ASN A 89 1.15 9.53 3.57
N VAL A 90 0.37 10.41 4.22
CA VAL A 90 0.58 11.86 4.21
C VAL A 90 1.83 12.33 4.97
N GLY A 91 2.60 11.43 5.58
CA GLY A 91 3.97 11.74 6.01
C GLY A 91 4.89 12.02 4.82
N VAL A 92 4.61 11.42 3.66
CA VAL A 92 5.32 11.66 2.39
C VAL A 92 4.76 12.90 1.69
N GLU A 93 5.64 13.83 1.30
CA GLU A 93 5.24 15.11 0.72
C GLU A 93 4.49 14.97 -0.61
N GLU A 94 4.94 14.08 -1.48
CA GLU A 94 4.30 13.86 -2.78
C GLU A 94 2.86 13.33 -2.63
N VAL A 95 2.61 12.48 -1.63
CA VAL A 95 1.26 12.00 -1.30
C VAL A 95 0.40 13.15 -0.78
N ARG A 96 0.96 14.09 0.00
CA ARG A 96 0.20 15.28 0.43
C ARG A 96 -0.22 16.13 -0.76
N LYS A 97 0.72 16.43 -1.67
CA LYS A 97 0.45 17.21 -2.89
C LYS A 97 -0.61 16.54 -3.76
N GLU A 98 -0.53 15.23 -3.93
CA GLU A 98 -1.54 14.45 -4.67
C GLU A 98 -2.92 14.56 -4.03
N VAL A 99 -3.02 14.33 -2.71
CA VAL A 99 -4.29 14.40 -1.98
C VAL A 99 -4.90 15.81 -2.04
N GLU A 100 -4.09 16.86 -1.87
CA GLU A 100 -4.51 18.26 -1.99
C GLU A 100 -5.00 18.59 -3.41
N ALA A 101 -4.28 18.14 -4.45
CA ALA A 101 -4.66 18.37 -5.84
C ALA A 101 -5.99 17.67 -6.23
N LEU A 102 -6.27 16.51 -5.65
CA LEU A 102 -7.54 15.79 -5.84
C LEU A 102 -8.72 16.40 -5.08
N HIS A 103 -8.46 17.27 -4.10
CA HIS A 103 -9.48 17.89 -3.24
C HIS A 103 -9.32 19.42 -3.17
N PRO A 104 -9.40 20.14 -4.30
CA PRO A 104 -9.12 21.58 -4.35
C PRO A 104 -10.07 22.42 -3.47
N ASP A 105 -11.27 21.91 -3.20
CA ASP A 105 -12.29 22.59 -2.40
C ASP A 105 -12.21 22.31 -0.89
N ASP A 106 -11.35 21.39 -0.44
CA ASP A 106 -11.14 21.11 0.99
C ASP A 106 -9.71 21.49 1.41
N SER A 107 -9.55 22.76 1.82
CA SER A 107 -8.28 23.31 2.31
C SER A 107 -7.74 22.61 3.57
N HIS A 108 -8.50 21.73 4.20
CA HIS A 108 -8.13 21.00 5.40
C HIS A 108 -8.04 19.49 5.17
N VAL A 109 -8.04 19.00 3.91
CA VAL A 109 -7.97 17.57 3.60
C VAL A 109 -6.75 16.89 4.23
N VAL A 110 -5.62 17.60 4.29
CA VAL A 110 -4.41 17.21 5.02
C VAL A 110 -4.12 18.24 6.12
N VAL A 111 -3.87 17.77 7.35
CA VAL A 111 -3.62 18.63 8.52
C VAL A 111 -2.33 18.23 9.24
N TYR A 112 -1.57 19.22 9.70
CA TYR A 112 -0.44 19.00 10.60
C TYR A 112 -0.88 19.21 12.05
N THR A 113 -0.82 18.16 12.87
CA THR A 113 -1.20 18.25 14.29
C THR A 113 -0.34 17.35 15.15
N ARG A 114 0.04 17.82 16.34
CA ARG A 114 0.89 17.09 17.29
C ARG A 114 2.16 16.49 16.65
N GLY A 115 2.81 17.24 15.76
CA GLY A 115 4.08 16.85 15.15
C GLY A 115 4.00 15.88 13.97
N VAL A 116 2.80 15.50 13.50
CA VAL A 116 2.64 14.61 12.34
C VAL A 116 1.50 15.06 11.42
N TRP A 117 1.62 14.70 10.14
CA TRP A 117 0.61 14.93 9.12
C TRP A 117 -0.49 13.87 9.19
N ARG A 118 -1.75 14.26 8.97
CA ARG A 118 -2.93 13.38 8.98
C ARG A 118 -3.92 13.75 7.89
N ILE A 119 -4.70 12.78 7.42
CA ILE A 119 -5.90 13.03 6.62
C ILE A 119 -7.02 13.43 7.58
N LYS A 120 -7.79 14.46 7.23
CA LYS A 120 -8.96 14.89 7.99
C LYS A 120 -9.94 13.73 8.19
N GLY A 121 -10.33 13.48 9.44
CA GLY A 121 -11.24 12.39 9.81
C GLY A 121 -10.59 11.02 9.99
N ILE A 122 -9.29 10.87 9.68
CA ILE A 122 -8.54 9.63 9.93
C ILE A 122 -7.55 9.87 11.07
N ILE A 123 -7.73 9.15 12.17
CA ILE A 123 -6.75 9.08 13.26
C ILE A 123 -5.90 7.84 12.98
N GLN A 124 -4.66 8.05 12.52
CA GLN A 124 -3.63 6.99 12.46
C GLN A 124 -3.10 6.69 13.86
#